data_AF-A0A9E4H5M0-F1
#
_entry.id   AF-A0A9E4H5M0-F1
#
_cell.length_a   1.000
_cell.length_b   1.000
_cell.length_c   1.000
_cell.angle_alpha   90.00
_cell.angle_beta   90.00
_cell.angle_gamma   90.00
#
_symmetry.space_group_name_H-M   'P 1'
#
loop_
_entity.id
_entity.type
_entity.pdbx_description
1 polymer ?
#
loop_
_entity_poly.entity_id
_entity_poly.type
_entity_poly.pdbx_seq_one_letter_code
_entity_poly.pdbx_strand_id
1 'polypeptide(L)'
;MWNSEPKRSVIRKILGAEAGSLIRLIAREFLTLVLIAFLIAVPFAYWGLNNWLESFAYRIDFDWSAVLVAGLLSISISALTISYHAWKVTRTDPVNSLRYE
;
A
#
# COMPACT_ATOMS: atom_id res chain seq x y z
N MET A 1 45.12 5.42 -19.55
CA MET A 1 44.57 6.67 -18.98
C MET A 1 43.08 6.46 -18.80
N TRP A 2 42.67 6.08 -17.59
CA TRP A 2 41.28 5.91 -17.16
C TRP A 2 40.66 7.31 -17.03
N ASN A 3 39.48 7.59 -17.62
CA ASN A 3 38.62 8.72 -17.24
C ASN A 3 37.15 8.37 -17.53
N SER A 4 36.58 7.68 -16.55
CA SER A 4 35.17 7.34 -16.37
C SER A 4 34.35 8.56 -15.98
N GLU A 5 33.16 8.79 -16.57
CA GLU A 5 32.05 9.51 -15.90
C GLU A 5 30.64 9.40 -16.59
N PRO A 6 30.35 8.72 -17.73
CA PRO A 6 28.95 8.64 -18.19
C PRO A 6 28.16 7.44 -17.63
N LYS A 7 28.83 6.33 -17.29
CA LYS A 7 28.14 5.06 -16.98
C LYS A 7 27.36 5.08 -15.66
N ARG A 8 27.87 5.74 -14.62
CA ARG A 8 27.22 5.81 -13.29
C ARG A 8 25.94 6.66 -13.29
N SER A 9 25.93 7.74 -14.08
CA SER A 9 24.75 8.61 -14.25
C SER A 9 23.61 7.90 -14.99
N VAL A 10 23.95 7.16 -16.05
CA VAL A 10 22.97 6.35 -16.81
C VAL A 10 22.38 5.23 -15.94
N ILE A 11 23.20 4.51 -15.18
CA ILE A 11 22.73 3.46 -14.25
C ILE A 11 21.81 4.05 -13.17
N ARG A 12 22.13 5.21 -12.59
CA ARG A 12 21.23 5.91 -11.65
C ARG A 12 19.90 6.32 -12.28
N LYS A 13 19.90 6.69 -13.57
CA LYS A 13 18.70 7.12 -14.29
C LYS A 13 17.80 5.94 -14.66
N ILE A 14 18.38 4.79 -15.00
CA ILE A 14 17.65 3.55 -15.28
C ILE A 14 17.12 2.93 -13.98
N LEU A 15 17.95 2.79 -12.95
CA LEU A 15 17.53 2.30 -11.62
C LEU A 15 16.51 3.23 -10.95
N GLY A 16 16.59 4.54 -11.16
CA GLY A 16 15.61 5.50 -10.64
C GLY A 16 14.25 5.40 -11.36
N ALA A 17 14.27 5.18 -12.67
CA ALA A 17 13.05 4.94 -13.45
C ALA A 17 12.42 3.58 -13.13
N GLU A 18 13.23 2.56 -12.87
CA GLU A 18 12.79 1.21 -12.50
C GLU A 18 12.26 1.14 -11.06
N ALA A 19 12.94 1.77 -10.10
CA ALA A 19 12.50 1.81 -8.70
C ALA A 19 11.12 2.48 -8.57
N GLY A 20 10.89 3.60 -9.25
CA GLY A 20 9.58 4.26 -9.27
C GLY A 20 8.48 3.39 -9.91
N SER A 21 8.81 2.66 -10.97
CA SER A 21 7.90 1.74 -11.65
C SER A 21 7.53 0.54 -10.77
N LEU A 22 8.52 -0.09 -10.12
CA LEU A 22 8.32 -1.23 -9.22
C LEU A 22 7.47 -0.85 -8.00
N ILE A 23 7.79 0.28 -7.37
CA ILE A 23 7.02 0.80 -6.24
C ILE A 23 5.57 1.08 -6.66
N ARG A 24 5.35 1.65 -7.86
CA ARG A 24 4.00 1.93 -8.36
C ARG A 24 3.22 0.65 -8.69
N LEU A 25 3.88 -0.40 -9.21
CA LEU A 25 3.26 -1.69 -9.48
C LEU A 25 2.78 -2.35 -8.17
N ILE A 26 3.67 -2.45 -7.17
CA ILE A 26 3.37 -3.02 -5.86
C ILE A 26 2.30 -2.20 -5.14
N ALA A 27 2.41 -0.87 -5.16
CA ALA A 27 1.42 0.02 -4.57
C ALA A 27 0.03 -0.20 -5.19
N ARG A 28 -0.05 -0.41 -6.51
CA ARG A 28 -1.31 -0.63 -7.21
C ARG A 28 -1.93 -1.98 -6.85
N GLU A 29 -1.16 -3.06 -6.82
CA GLU A 29 -1.66 -4.37 -6.37
C GLU A 29 -2.19 -4.31 -4.95
N PHE A 30 -1.44 -3.68 -4.04
CA PHE A 30 -1.84 -3.57 -2.65
C PHE A 30 -3.07 -2.68 -2.45
N LEU A 31 -3.14 -1.53 -3.14
CA LEU A 31 -4.33 -0.68 -3.13
C LEU A 31 -5.55 -1.41 -3.66
N THR A 32 -5.39 -2.25 -4.68
CA THR A 32 -6.48 -3.07 -5.22
C THR A 32 -6.98 -4.06 -4.16
N LEU A 33 -6.07 -4.73 -3.45
CA LEU A 33 -6.43 -5.64 -2.35
C LEU A 33 -7.15 -4.92 -1.20
N VAL A 34 -6.66 -3.74 -0.79
CA VAL A 34 -7.28 -2.91 0.25
C VAL A 34 -8.68 -2.47 -0.16
N LEU A 35 -8.86 -2.03 -1.40
CA LEU A 35 -10.16 -1.65 -1.94
C LEU A 35 -11.15 -2.81 -1.90
N ILE A 36 -10.75 -4.00 -2.34
CA ILE A 36 -11.61 -5.20 -2.31
C ILE A 36 -11.98 -5.54 -0.86
N ALA A 37 -11.01 -5.54 0.06
CA ALA A 37 -11.27 -5.79 1.47
C ALA A 37 -12.25 -4.76 2.07
N PHE A 38 -12.09 -3.48 1.74
CA PHE A 38 -12.97 -2.42 2.21
C PHE A 38 -14.41 -2.58 1.68
N LEU A 39 -14.55 -2.93 0.41
CA LEU A 39 -15.84 -3.17 -0.24
C LEU A 39 -16.62 -4.31 0.41
N ILE A 40 -15.93 -5.32 0.93
CA ILE A 40 -16.53 -6.45 1.67
C ILE A 40 -16.76 -6.08 3.14
N ALA A 41 -15.84 -5.32 3.75
CA ALA A 41 -15.93 -4.91 5.15
C ALA A 41 -17.13 -3.99 5.42
N VAL A 42 -17.46 -3.06 4.51
CA VAL A 42 -18.60 -2.14 4.66
C VAL A 42 -19.95 -2.86 4.84
N PRO A 43 -20.39 -3.76 3.94
CA PRO A 43 -21.65 -4.47 4.10
C PRO A 43 -21.61 -5.43 5.30
N PHE A 44 -20.46 -6.04 5.59
CA PHE A 44 -20.31 -6.91 6.76
C PHE A 44 -20.45 -6.14 8.07
N ALA A 45 -19.84 -4.96 8.15
CA ALA A 45 -19.96 -4.06 9.29
C ALA A 45 -21.40 -3.55 9.45
N TYR A 46 -22.06 -3.15 8.37
CA TYR A 46 -23.46 -2.74 8.39
C TYR A 46 -24.38 -3.86 8.91
N TRP A 47 -24.21 -5.07 8.39
CA TRP A 47 -25.03 -6.22 8.77
C TRP A 47 -24.77 -6.68 10.21
N GLY A 48 -23.50 -6.71 10.63
CA GLY A 48 -23.09 -7.03 12.00
C GLY A 48 -23.57 -6.00 13.02
N LEU A 49 -23.43 -4.70 12.72
CA LEU A 49 -23.92 -3.62 13.56
C LEU A 49 -25.44 -3.64 13.67
N ASN A 50 -26.19 -3.81 12.57
CA ASN A 50 -27.66 -3.87 12.64
C ASN A 50 -28.14 -5.03 13.52
N ASN A 51 -27.62 -6.25 13.33
CA ASN A 51 -27.97 -7.39 14.18
C ASN A 51 -27.57 -7.18 15.64
N TRP A 52 -26.43 -6.54 15.88
CA TRP A 52 -25.96 -6.30 17.24
C TRP A 52 -26.76 -5.20 17.95
N LEU A 53 -27.08 -4.11 17.26
CA LEU A 53 -27.86 -2.99 17.79
C LEU A 53 -29.35 -3.32 17.94
N GLU A 54 -29.90 -4.33 17.25
CA GLU A 54 -31.25 -4.82 17.53
C GLU A 54 -31.43 -5.31 18.98
N SER A 55 -30.34 -5.78 19.60
CA SER A 55 -30.33 -6.23 20.99
C SER A 55 -30.16 -5.09 22.01
N PHE A 56 -29.91 -3.85 21.57
CA PHE A 56 -29.70 -2.68 22.42
C PHE A 56 -30.73 -1.59 22.15
N ALA A 57 -31.27 -0.97 23.20
CA ALA A 57 -32.24 0.12 23.09
C ALA A 57 -31.64 1.43 22.51
N TYR A 58 -30.32 1.51 22.36
CA TYR A 58 -29.60 2.67 21.84
C TYR A 58 -29.18 2.43 20.38
N ARG A 59 -29.86 3.07 19.43
CA ARG A 59 -29.54 3.01 18.01
C ARG A 59 -28.49 4.08 17.68
N ILE A 60 -27.31 3.66 17.24
CA ILE A 60 -26.34 4.55 16.62
C ILE A 60 -26.74 4.65 15.15
N ASP A 61 -27.04 5.87 14.70
CA ASP A 61 -27.26 6.13 13.28
C ASP A 61 -25.98 5.78 12.51
N PHE A 62 -26.12 5.02 11.43
CA PHE A 62 -24.99 4.58 10.61
C PHE A 62 -24.40 5.78 9.88
N ASP A 63 -23.41 6.42 10.51
CA ASP A 63 -22.83 7.65 10.02
C ASP A 63 -21.85 7.35 8.88
N TRP A 64 -22.19 7.77 7.67
CA TRP A 64 -21.35 7.59 6.48
C TRP A 64 -19.99 8.28 6.62
N SER A 65 -19.92 9.32 7.45
CA SER A 65 -18.65 10.00 7.77
C SER A 65 -17.67 9.05 8.48
N ALA A 66 -18.14 8.16 9.35
CA ALA A 66 -17.29 7.18 10.03
C ALA A 66 -16.68 6.18 9.06
N VAL A 67 -17.44 5.73 8.06
CA VAL A 67 -16.95 4.86 6.98
C VAL A 67 -15.87 5.57 6.17
N LEU A 68 -16.07 6.85 5.81
CA LEU A 68 -15.07 7.63 5.10
C LEU A 68 -13.77 7.80 5.91
N VAL A 69 -13.86 8.09 7.20
CA VAL A 69 -12.69 8.22 8.08
C VAL A 69 -11.96 6.88 8.22
N ALA A 70 -12.68 5.78 8.40
CA ALA A 70 -12.09 4.45 8.46
C ALA A 70 -11.38 4.06 7.14
N GLY A 71 -11.98 4.40 5.99
CA GLY A 71 -11.37 4.19 4.68
C GLY A 71 -10.09 5.00 4.49
N LEU A 72 -10.11 6.28 4.88
CA LEU A 72 -8.94 7.15 4.79
C LEU A 72 -7.81 6.66 5.71
N LEU A 73 -8.13 6.22 6.93
CA LEU A 73 -7.16 5.61 7.84
C LEU A 73 -6.58 4.33 7.27
N SER A 74 -7.41 3.45 6.70
CA SER A 74 -6.96 2.20 6.09
C SER A 74 -5.96 2.44 4.95
N ILE A 75 -6.27 3.39 4.06
CA ILE A 75 -5.37 3.80 2.96
C ILE A 75 -4.07 4.38 3.53
N SER A 76 -4.16 5.24 4.56
CA SER A 76 -2.99 5.85 5.19
C SER A 76 -2.06 4.80 5.82
N ILE A 77 -2.63 3.84 6.55
CA ILE A 77 -1.88 2.73 7.16
C ILE A 77 -1.25 1.86 6.07
N SER A 78 -2.02 1.51 5.04
CA SER A 78 -1.51 0.73 3.90
C SER A 78 -0.33 1.42 3.21
N ALA A 79 -0.44 2.72 2.95
CA ALA A 79 0.64 3.51 2.36
C ALA A 79 1.89 3.54 3.25
N LEU A 80 1.72 3.66 4.57
CA LEU A 80 2.82 3.58 5.53
C LEU A 80 3.47 2.19 5.55
N THR A 81 2.68 1.11 5.53
CA THR A 81 3.19 -0.27 5.48
C THR A 81 4.00 -0.52 4.22
N ILE A 82 3.51 -0.10 3.05
CA ILE A 82 4.22 -0.24 1.78
C ILE A 82 5.48 0.61 1.78
N SER A 83 5.43 1.83 2.30
CA SER A 83 6.59 2.70 2.42
C SER A 83 7.67 2.07 3.30
N TYR A 84 7.27 1.47 4.42
CA TYR A 84 8.18 0.77 5.33
C TYR A 84 8.76 -0.50 4.70
N HIS A 85 7.94 -1.31 4.04
CA HIS A 85 8.40 -2.51 3.31
C HIS A 85 9.33 -2.15 2.14
N ALA A 86 8.99 -1.15 1.33
CA ALA A 86 9.83 -0.66 0.24
C ALA A 86 11.17 -0.13 0.77
N TRP A 87 11.16 0.62 1.87
CA TRP A 87 12.40 1.11 2.49
C TRP A 87 13.27 -0.01 3.03
N LYS A 88 12.67 -1.05 3.62
CA LYS A 88 13.38 -2.26 4.07
C LYS A 88 13.93 -3.06 2.88
N VAL A 89 13.16 -3.26 1.83
CA VAL A 89 13.59 -3.99 0.61
C VAL A 89 14.74 -3.25 -0.08
N THR A 90 14.70 -1.92 -0.16
CA THR A 90 15.78 -1.13 -0.75
C THR A 90 17.08 -1.19 0.07
N ARG A 91 16.99 -1.44 1.38
CA ARG A 91 18.17 -1.68 2.26
C ARG A 91 18.71 -3.10 2.18
N THR A 92 18.00 -4.04 1.55
CA THR A 92 18.47 -5.40 1.32
C THR A 92 19.03 -5.46 -0.09
N ASP A 93 20.32 -5.13 -0.23
CA ASP A 93 21.18 -5.22 -1.42
C ASP A 93 20.51 -5.34 -2.80
N PRO A 94 20.32 -4.23 -3.55
CA PRO A 94 19.88 -4.25 -4.94
C PRO A 94 20.98 -4.74 -5.92
N VAL A 95 21.96 -5.51 -5.47
CA VAL A 95 23.11 -5.98 -6.27
C VAL A 95 23.20 -7.51 -6.36
N ASN A 96 22.43 -8.28 -5.58
CA ASN A 96 22.60 -9.75 -5.54
C ASN A 96 21.64 -10.58 -6.43
N SER A 97 20.70 -9.97 -7.17
CA SER A 97 19.86 -10.74 -8.11
C SER A 97 20.48 -10.94 -9.50
N LEU A 98 21.61 -10.31 -9.81
CA LEU A 98 22.32 -10.45 -11.10
C LEU A 98 23.29 -11.66 -11.15
N ARG A 99 23.16 -12.63 -10.24
CA ARG A 99 24.07 -13.80 -10.17
C ARG A 99 23.36 -15.14 -10.02
N TYR A 100 22.17 -15.22 -10.61
CA TYR A 100 21.50 -16.47 -10.95
C TYR A 100 21.42 -16.64 -12.47
N GLU A 101 22.54 -16.36 -13.15
CA GLU A 101 22.97 -17.05 -14.37
C GLU A 101 24.48 -16.91 -14.53
#